data_AF-R4UGM1-F1
#
_entry.id   AF-R4UGM1-F1
#
_cell.length_a   1.000
_cell.length_b   1.000
_cell.length_c   1.000
_cell.angle_alpha   90.00
_cell.angle_beta   90.00
_cell.angle_gamma   90.00
#
_symmetry.space_group_name_H-M   'P 1'
#
loop_
_entity.id
_entity.type
_entity.pdbx_description
1 polymer ?
#
loop_
_entity_poly.entity_id
_entity_poly.type
_entity_poly.pdbx_seq_one_letter_code
_entity_poly.pdbx_strand_id
1 'polypeptide(L)'
;MFTWNPKTHFYLRLVSLICLVLFLIFDCYWAIFHPMPKFANLGYGDRASVYFAYFTTQTNYLVAFYFLIYLFENKFKNTKPHYIIRLAVTTYITITMLVFWIGIFSQASEPNQYDLWRWIATVILHLVMPVAMITSYVLTAGDENYDGLKHHYLYLWLIMLYMLLYFTFTIIRGTLRQWDGKEPISWFPYGFLDYTKEFGEELLVISLVVIFTVAILLQYFYIWINNLLYNRYHKPVNPQPKTNCDKRCYQPARSAKIGGAIAIAIAVGNLVICALIIFANLEDFEYLHLSFTNKLTLVAFFAISVIMLVAMIICYVFILRGRQMARIAAGLLMMSLMFFTWIWLIGPILCLATAIMIFNSKEIFIGDYPPVAKQKQSKKIKQHQKNLS
;
A
#
# COMPACT_ATOMS: atom_id res chain seq x y z
N MET A 1 7.35 -14.16 -29.11
CA MET A 1 7.44 -13.27 -27.92
C MET A 1 8.44 -12.17 -28.28
N PHE A 2 8.04 -10.90 -28.33
CA PHE A 2 8.97 -9.82 -28.70
C PHE A 2 10.08 -9.72 -27.66
N THR A 3 11.31 -10.04 -28.03
CA THR A 3 12.48 -9.92 -27.17
C THR A 3 13.05 -8.51 -27.29
N TRP A 4 12.61 -7.62 -26.41
CA TRP A 4 13.17 -6.27 -26.32
C TRP A 4 14.60 -6.32 -25.78
N ASN A 5 15.44 -5.39 -26.23
CA ASN A 5 16.75 -5.17 -25.60
C ASN A 5 16.52 -4.84 -24.11
N PRO A 6 17.12 -5.60 -23.16
CA PRO A 6 16.91 -5.41 -21.73
C PRO A 6 17.23 -3.99 -21.23
N LYS A 7 18.20 -3.30 -21.86
CA LYS A 7 18.54 -1.91 -21.54
C LYS A 7 17.41 -0.97 -21.95
N THR A 8 16.95 -1.07 -23.19
CA THR A 8 15.82 -0.28 -23.71
C THR A 8 14.57 -0.50 -22.86
N HIS A 9 14.27 -1.75 -22.51
CA HIS A 9 13.14 -2.09 -21.67
C HIS A 9 13.23 -1.44 -20.28
N PHE A 10 14.42 -1.40 -19.68
CA PHE A 10 14.63 -0.76 -18.38
C PHE A 10 14.42 0.76 -18.48
N TYR A 11 15.02 1.42 -19.47
CA TYR A 11 14.89 2.88 -19.62
C TYR A 11 13.46 3.30 -19.95
N LEU A 12 12.73 2.54 -20.77
CA LEU A 12 11.31 2.81 -21.02
C LEU A 12 10.50 2.75 -19.72
N ARG A 13 10.68 1.69 -18.90
CA ARG A 13 10.01 1.59 -17.60
C ARG A 13 10.39 2.75 -16.67
N LEU A 14 11.66 3.15 -16.64
CA LEU A 14 12.14 4.27 -15.82
C LEU A 14 11.52 5.60 -16.26
N VAL A 15 11.50 5.90 -17.55
CA VAL A 15 10.89 7.12 -18.10
C VAL A 15 9.39 7.14 -17.80
N SER A 16 8.67 6.05 -18.06
CA SER A 16 7.25 5.94 -17.73
C SER A 16 6.98 6.17 -16.24
N LEU A 17 7.83 5.63 -15.36
CA LEU A 17 7.72 5.83 -13.93
C LEU A 17 7.99 7.28 -13.52
N ILE A 18 9.01 7.93 -14.09
CA ILE A 18 9.29 9.35 -13.86
C ILE A 18 8.09 10.21 -14.29
N CYS A 19 7.54 9.96 -15.48
CA CYS A 19 6.35 10.65 -15.97
C CYS A 19 5.15 10.46 -15.03
N LEU A 20 4.92 9.24 -14.56
CA LEU A 20 3.83 8.94 -13.62
C LEU A 20 4.02 9.66 -12.28
N VAL A 21 5.22 9.66 -11.71
CA VAL A 21 5.51 10.34 -10.45
C VAL A 21 5.37 11.86 -10.61
N LEU A 22 5.91 12.43 -11.68
CA LEU A 22 5.76 13.86 -11.98
C LEU A 22 4.29 14.23 -12.17
N PHE A 23 3.51 13.39 -12.84
CA PHE A 23 2.06 13.59 -12.98
C PHE A 23 1.38 13.63 -11.61
N LEU A 24 1.65 12.69 -10.70
CA LEU A 24 1.05 12.69 -9.35
C LEU A 24 1.49 13.90 -8.51
N ILE A 25 2.73 14.35 -8.64
CA ILE A 25 3.21 15.57 -7.97
C ILE A 25 2.44 16.79 -8.50
N PHE A 26 2.31 16.89 -9.82
CA PHE A 26 1.62 18.01 -10.46
C PHE A 26 0.10 17.98 -10.18
N ASP A 27 -0.52 16.81 -10.17
CA ASP A 27 -1.92 16.63 -9.78
C ASP A 27 -2.18 17.08 -8.33
N CYS A 28 -1.31 16.68 -7.39
CA CYS A 28 -1.36 17.14 -6.00
C CYS A 28 -1.17 18.67 -5.88
N TYR A 29 -0.18 19.22 -6.58
CA TYR A 29 0.03 20.68 -6.65
C TYR A 29 -1.25 21.38 -7.16
N TRP A 30 -1.83 20.89 -8.25
CA TRP A 30 -3.02 21.48 -8.83
C TRP A 30 -4.22 21.39 -7.90
N ALA A 31 -4.43 20.27 -7.22
CA ALA A 31 -5.52 20.09 -6.25
C ALA A 31 -5.43 21.08 -5.07
N ILE A 32 -4.21 21.47 -4.67
CA ILE A 32 -3.98 22.38 -3.54
C ILE A 32 -4.07 23.85 -3.99
N PHE A 33 -3.38 24.22 -5.06
CA PHE A 33 -3.24 25.62 -5.49
C PHE A 33 -4.29 26.08 -6.50
N HIS A 34 -4.87 25.14 -7.26
CA HIS A 34 -5.91 25.38 -8.27
C HIS A 34 -7.10 24.42 -8.10
N PRO A 35 -7.75 24.42 -6.91
CA PRO A 35 -8.77 23.43 -6.57
C PRO A 35 -10.01 23.53 -7.47
N MET A 36 -10.86 22.50 -7.40
CA MET A 36 -12.21 22.58 -7.97
C MET A 36 -13.01 23.74 -7.33
N PRO A 37 -13.95 24.37 -8.05
CA PRO A 37 -14.75 25.49 -7.51
C PRO A 37 -15.39 25.16 -6.15
N LYS A 38 -15.88 23.93 -5.96
CA LYS A 38 -16.46 23.45 -4.70
C LYS A 38 -15.49 23.39 -3.51
N PHE A 39 -14.18 23.49 -3.75
CA PHE A 39 -13.13 23.50 -2.73
C PHE A 39 -12.34 24.82 -2.71
N ALA A 40 -12.76 25.83 -3.49
CA ALA A 40 -12.03 27.10 -3.63
C ALA A 40 -11.94 27.87 -2.30
N ASN A 41 -12.93 27.73 -1.42
CA ASN A 41 -12.97 28.44 -0.13
C ASN A 41 -12.18 27.73 0.98
N LEU A 42 -11.74 26.48 0.76
CA LEU A 42 -10.94 25.76 1.75
C LEU A 42 -9.52 26.32 1.83
N GLY A 43 -8.92 26.32 3.02
CA GLY A 43 -7.49 26.61 3.19
C GLY A 43 -6.59 25.53 2.57
N TYR A 44 -5.32 25.84 2.31
CA TYR A 44 -4.39 24.90 1.65
C TYR A 44 -4.23 23.57 2.39
N GLY A 45 -4.13 23.60 3.73
CA GLY A 45 -4.06 22.38 4.55
C GLY A 45 -5.33 21.53 4.45
N ASP A 46 -6.50 22.17 4.42
CA ASP A 46 -7.78 21.48 4.24
C ASP A 46 -7.91 20.86 2.84
N ARG A 47 -7.46 21.55 1.78
CA ARG A 47 -7.41 21.01 0.41
C ARG A 47 -6.49 19.79 0.31
N ALA A 48 -5.30 19.85 0.90
CA ALA A 48 -4.38 18.71 0.97
C ALA A 48 -5.00 17.53 1.73
N SER A 49 -5.63 17.80 2.88
CA SER A 49 -6.35 16.79 3.66
C SER A 49 -7.46 16.10 2.86
N VAL A 50 -8.24 16.88 2.10
CA VAL A 50 -9.28 16.35 1.21
C VAL A 50 -8.66 15.51 0.09
N TYR A 51 -7.61 16.00 -0.57
CA TYR A 51 -6.92 15.29 -1.66
C TYR A 51 -6.44 13.89 -1.25
N PHE A 52 -5.76 13.77 -0.11
CA PHE A 52 -5.24 12.49 0.39
C PHE A 52 -6.31 11.58 1.00
N ALA A 53 -7.52 12.08 1.28
CA ALA A 53 -8.62 11.28 1.81
C ALA A 53 -9.29 10.37 0.76
N TYR A 54 -9.10 10.66 -0.54
CA TYR A 54 -9.65 9.85 -1.61
C TYR A 54 -8.91 8.51 -1.78
N PHE A 55 -9.64 7.39 -1.78
CA PHE A 55 -9.08 6.06 -2.06
C PHE A 55 -8.39 6.01 -3.42
N THR A 56 -8.94 6.71 -4.41
CA THR A 56 -8.33 6.89 -5.74
C THR A 56 -6.91 7.43 -5.62
N THR A 57 -6.71 8.51 -4.88
CA THR A 57 -5.41 9.13 -4.67
C THR A 57 -4.45 8.12 -4.05
N GLN A 58 -4.85 7.52 -2.92
CA GLN A 58 -4.02 6.56 -2.19
C GLN A 58 -3.59 5.37 -3.06
N THR A 59 -4.51 4.78 -3.81
CA THR A 59 -4.24 3.62 -4.66
C THR A 59 -3.37 3.94 -5.87
N ASN A 60 -3.49 5.14 -6.44
CA ASN A 60 -2.60 5.58 -7.51
C ASN A 60 -1.17 5.79 -7.02
N TYR A 61 -0.98 6.35 -5.83
CA TYR A 61 0.33 6.37 -5.17
C TYR A 61 0.85 4.96 -4.92
N LEU A 62 0.03 4.02 -4.44
CA LEU A 62 0.43 2.61 -4.28
C LEU A 62 0.90 1.97 -5.59
N VAL A 63 0.25 2.26 -6.72
CA VAL A 63 0.69 1.80 -8.05
C VAL A 63 2.04 2.40 -8.44
N ALA A 64 2.23 3.71 -8.25
CA ALA A 64 3.51 4.37 -8.48
C ALA A 64 4.65 3.69 -7.69
N PHE A 65 4.39 3.42 -6.41
CA PHE A 65 5.34 2.75 -5.52
C PHE A 65 5.58 1.30 -5.90
N TYR A 66 4.54 0.56 -6.28
CA TYR A 66 4.69 -0.79 -6.80
C TYR A 66 5.63 -0.80 -8.02
N PHE A 67 5.44 0.11 -8.98
CA PHE A 67 6.30 0.19 -10.16
C PHE A 67 7.73 0.62 -9.84
N LEU A 68 7.93 1.49 -8.84
CA LEU A 68 9.25 1.84 -8.33
C LEU A 68 9.98 0.61 -7.76
N ILE A 69 9.31 -0.16 -6.89
CA ILE A 69 9.88 -1.40 -6.33
C ILE A 69 10.16 -2.39 -7.47
N TYR A 70 9.19 -2.60 -8.35
CA TYR A 70 9.30 -3.52 -9.50
C TYR A 70 10.50 -3.19 -10.39
N LEU A 71 10.73 -1.91 -10.71
CA LEU A 71 11.85 -1.46 -11.54
C LEU A 71 13.21 -1.80 -10.91
N PHE A 72 13.37 -1.53 -9.62
CA PHE A 72 14.64 -1.72 -8.91
C PHE A 72 14.90 -3.18 -8.54
N GLU A 73 13.88 -3.95 -8.16
CA GLU A 73 14.04 -5.38 -7.91
C GLU A 73 14.40 -6.14 -9.20
N ASN A 74 13.76 -5.78 -10.32
CA ASN A 74 14.09 -6.39 -11.60
C ASN A 74 15.52 -6.04 -12.05
N LYS A 75 15.98 -4.81 -11.81
CA LYS A 75 17.32 -4.37 -12.25
C LYS A 75 18.45 -4.94 -11.38
N PHE A 76 18.28 -4.95 -10.06
CA PHE A 76 19.36 -5.28 -9.13
C PHE A 76 19.29 -6.70 -8.57
N LYS A 77 18.11 -7.31 -8.57
CA LYS A 77 17.91 -8.65 -8.02
C LYS A 77 17.42 -9.66 -9.06
N ASN A 78 17.01 -9.21 -10.25
CA ASN A 78 16.33 -10.03 -11.24
C ASN A 78 15.09 -10.74 -10.67
N THR A 79 14.41 -10.08 -9.72
CA THR A 79 13.20 -10.57 -9.06
C THR A 79 12.02 -9.63 -9.28
N LYS A 80 10.81 -10.15 -9.08
CA LYS A 80 9.56 -9.39 -9.07
C LYS A 80 9.10 -9.18 -7.62
N PRO A 81 8.31 -8.14 -7.32
CA PRO A 81 7.66 -7.99 -6.02
C PRO A 81 6.81 -9.21 -5.70
N HIS A 82 6.64 -9.47 -4.40
CA HIS A 82 5.92 -10.63 -3.90
C HIS A 82 4.47 -10.70 -4.46
N TYR A 83 4.02 -11.91 -4.82
CA TYR A 83 2.72 -12.14 -5.46
C TYR A 83 1.54 -11.44 -4.73
N ILE A 84 1.53 -11.52 -3.39
CA ILE A 84 0.48 -10.91 -2.55
C ILE A 84 0.44 -9.38 -2.67
N ILE A 85 1.60 -8.72 -2.75
CA ILE A 85 1.66 -7.26 -2.90
C ILE A 85 1.10 -6.88 -4.26
N ARG A 86 1.52 -7.60 -5.30
CA ARG A 86 1.00 -7.42 -6.66
C ARG A 86 -0.52 -7.63 -6.71
N LEU A 87 -1.02 -8.71 -6.11
CA LEU A 87 -2.46 -9.01 -6.01
C LEU A 87 -3.23 -7.90 -5.27
N ALA A 88 -2.71 -7.41 -4.15
CA ALA A 88 -3.33 -6.35 -3.36
C ALA A 88 -3.43 -5.04 -4.16
N VAL A 89 -2.32 -4.56 -4.72
CA VAL A 89 -2.27 -3.31 -5.48
C VAL A 89 -3.17 -3.38 -6.72
N THR A 90 -3.14 -4.49 -7.46
CA THR A 90 -4.04 -4.70 -8.60
C THR A 90 -5.50 -4.72 -8.16
N THR A 91 -5.84 -5.39 -7.06
CA THR A 91 -7.21 -5.40 -6.53
C THR A 91 -7.69 -3.99 -6.21
N TYR A 92 -6.92 -3.21 -5.46
CA TYR A 92 -7.33 -1.87 -5.04
C TYR A 92 -7.50 -0.91 -6.22
N ILE A 93 -6.55 -0.91 -7.17
CA ILE A 93 -6.64 0.01 -8.30
C ILE A 93 -7.77 -0.39 -9.27
N THR A 94 -8.10 -1.67 -9.37
CA THR A 94 -9.28 -2.12 -10.12
C THR A 94 -10.57 -1.66 -9.46
N ILE A 95 -10.66 -1.70 -8.12
CA ILE A 95 -11.80 -1.11 -7.39
C ILE A 95 -11.92 0.38 -7.70
N THR A 96 -10.82 1.13 -7.67
CA THR A 96 -10.79 2.56 -8.03
C THR A 96 -11.38 2.80 -9.42
N MET A 97 -10.99 2.01 -10.41
CA MET A 97 -11.53 2.10 -11.77
C MET A 97 -13.04 1.78 -11.81
N LEU A 98 -13.47 0.67 -11.19
CA LEU A 98 -14.87 0.24 -11.20
C LEU A 98 -15.78 1.23 -10.47
N VAL A 99 -15.43 1.63 -9.25
CA VAL A 99 -16.22 2.56 -8.44
C VAL A 99 -16.38 3.90 -9.16
N PHE A 100 -15.32 4.41 -9.79
CA PHE A 100 -15.39 5.65 -10.54
C PHE A 100 -16.28 5.53 -11.78
N TRP A 101 -15.95 4.63 -12.71
CA TRP A 101 -16.63 4.58 -14.02
C TRP A 101 -18.05 4.03 -13.95
N ILE A 102 -18.33 3.11 -13.03
CA ILE A 102 -19.65 2.48 -12.91
C ILE A 102 -20.51 3.22 -11.87
N GLY A 103 -19.91 3.67 -10.75
CA GLY A 103 -20.65 4.23 -9.63
C GLY A 103 -20.76 5.76 -9.58
N ILE A 104 -19.65 6.47 -9.79
CA ILE A 104 -19.59 7.94 -9.60
C ILE A 104 -19.86 8.67 -10.90
N PHE A 105 -19.14 8.33 -11.97
CA PHE A 105 -19.19 9.03 -13.25
C PHE A 105 -20.55 8.89 -13.96
N SER A 106 -21.30 7.83 -13.67
CA SER A 106 -22.65 7.59 -14.22
C SER A 106 -23.72 8.52 -13.64
N GLN A 107 -23.37 9.37 -12.66
CA GLN A 107 -24.29 10.35 -12.07
C GLN A 107 -24.31 11.65 -12.90
N ALA A 108 -25.52 12.09 -13.28
CA ALA A 108 -25.78 13.11 -14.32
C ALA A 108 -25.19 14.51 -14.08
N SER A 109 -24.65 14.81 -12.90
CA SER A 109 -24.21 16.15 -12.48
C SER A 109 -22.70 16.40 -12.55
N GLU A 110 -21.88 15.38 -12.81
CA GLU A 110 -20.41 15.47 -12.70
C GLU A 110 -19.70 15.99 -13.98
N PRO A 111 -20.05 15.61 -15.22
CA PRO A 111 -19.23 15.91 -16.41
C PRO A 111 -19.02 17.40 -16.70
N ASN A 112 -20.00 18.25 -16.37
CA ASN A 112 -19.98 19.68 -16.65
C ASN A 112 -19.08 20.48 -15.69
N GLN A 113 -18.50 19.85 -14.66
CA GLN A 113 -17.64 20.50 -13.67
C GLN A 113 -16.14 20.39 -14.01
N TYR A 114 -15.79 19.64 -15.06
CA TYR A 114 -14.42 19.36 -15.43
C TYR A 114 -13.91 20.34 -16.49
N ASP A 115 -12.88 21.11 -16.14
CA ASP A 115 -12.03 21.75 -17.13
C ASP A 115 -11.15 20.70 -17.84
N LEU A 116 -10.44 21.12 -18.90
CA LEU A 116 -9.60 20.24 -19.70
C LEU A 116 -8.56 19.48 -18.86
N TRP A 117 -7.91 20.16 -17.90
CA TRP A 117 -6.90 19.53 -17.05
C TRP A 117 -7.52 18.46 -16.15
N ARG A 118 -8.64 18.77 -15.49
CA ARG A 118 -9.33 17.82 -14.61
C ARG A 118 -9.84 16.60 -15.38
N TRP A 119 -10.26 16.78 -16.64
CA TRP A 119 -10.60 15.67 -17.52
C TRP A 119 -9.40 14.77 -17.79
N ILE A 120 -8.25 15.35 -18.16
CA ILE A 120 -7.00 14.61 -18.37
C ILE A 120 -6.60 13.87 -17.10
N ALA A 121 -6.60 14.54 -15.95
CA ALA A 121 -6.24 13.95 -14.67
C ALA A 121 -7.18 12.79 -14.32
N THR A 122 -8.48 12.96 -14.53
CA THR A 122 -9.50 11.93 -14.30
C THR A 122 -9.25 10.68 -15.13
N VAL A 123 -9.00 10.84 -16.43
CA VAL A 123 -8.70 9.71 -17.32
C VAL A 123 -7.42 9.01 -16.89
N ILE A 124 -6.38 9.75 -16.49
CA ILE A 124 -5.12 9.15 -16.05
C ILE A 124 -5.31 8.37 -14.74
N LEU A 125 -5.94 9.01 -13.74
CA LEU A 125 -6.14 8.47 -12.37
C LEU A 125 -7.12 7.29 -12.32
N HIS A 126 -8.14 7.27 -13.18
CA HIS A 126 -9.23 6.28 -13.11
C HIS A 126 -9.25 5.30 -14.28
N LEU A 127 -8.43 5.47 -15.32
CA LEU A 127 -8.38 4.54 -16.44
C LEU A 127 -6.95 4.12 -16.78
N VAL A 128 -6.07 5.07 -17.12
CA VAL A 128 -4.73 4.75 -17.64
C VAL A 128 -3.89 4.00 -16.60
N MET A 129 -3.79 4.51 -15.37
CA MET A 129 -3.03 3.84 -14.31
C MET A 129 -3.60 2.48 -13.89
N PRO A 130 -4.92 2.34 -13.66
CA PRO A 130 -5.52 1.02 -13.44
C PRO A 130 -5.23 0.03 -14.57
N VAL A 131 -5.45 0.41 -15.83
CA VAL A 131 -5.20 -0.47 -16.98
C VAL A 131 -3.73 -0.86 -17.07
N ALA A 132 -2.80 0.07 -16.82
CA ALA A 132 -1.37 -0.21 -16.79
C ALA A 132 -1.00 -1.24 -15.71
N MET A 133 -1.55 -1.11 -14.50
CA MET A 133 -1.31 -2.05 -13.40
C MET A 133 -1.95 -3.43 -13.67
N ILE A 134 -3.17 -3.47 -14.19
CA ILE A 134 -3.85 -4.73 -14.57
C ILE A 134 -3.06 -5.44 -15.68
N THR A 135 -2.64 -4.70 -16.70
CA THR A 135 -1.81 -5.24 -17.79
C THR A 135 -0.48 -5.77 -17.24
N SER A 136 0.15 -5.03 -16.34
CA SER A 136 1.37 -5.48 -15.67
C SER A 136 1.16 -6.77 -14.86
N TYR A 137 0.04 -6.91 -14.16
CA TYR A 137 -0.33 -8.13 -13.46
C TYR A 137 -0.42 -9.30 -14.43
N VAL A 138 -1.25 -9.18 -15.47
CA VAL A 138 -1.52 -10.26 -16.43
C VAL A 138 -0.24 -10.70 -17.15
N LEU A 139 0.60 -9.75 -17.59
CA LEU A 139 1.86 -10.04 -18.29
C LEU A 139 2.92 -10.68 -17.39
N THR A 140 2.77 -10.61 -16.07
CA THR A 140 3.74 -11.16 -15.11
C THR A 140 3.17 -12.29 -14.26
N ALA A 141 1.95 -12.74 -14.54
CA ALA A 141 1.27 -13.83 -13.86
C ALA A 141 1.62 -15.19 -14.48
N GLY A 142 1.35 -16.26 -13.74
CA GLY A 142 1.58 -17.64 -14.21
C GLY A 142 2.96 -18.22 -13.89
N ASP A 143 3.76 -17.56 -13.04
CA ASP A 143 5.05 -18.07 -12.58
C ASP A 143 4.89 -19.24 -11.56
N GLU A 144 3.81 -19.23 -10.78
CA GLU A 144 3.52 -20.24 -9.75
C GLU A 144 2.03 -20.60 -9.71
N ASN A 145 1.71 -21.85 -9.36
CA ASN A 145 0.35 -22.27 -9.06
C ASN A 145 0.01 -21.85 -7.63
N TYR A 146 -0.89 -20.89 -7.50
CA TYR A 146 -1.19 -20.25 -6.24
C TYR A 146 -2.36 -20.96 -5.53
N ASP A 147 -2.15 -21.37 -4.28
CA ASP A 147 -3.14 -22.10 -3.48
C ASP A 147 -4.22 -21.17 -2.91
N GLY A 148 -5.45 -21.33 -3.41
CA GLY A 148 -6.62 -20.55 -2.98
C GLY A 148 -7.06 -20.79 -1.54
N LEU A 149 -6.82 -21.98 -0.97
CA LEU A 149 -7.13 -22.25 0.44
C LEU A 149 -6.17 -21.50 1.34
N LYS A 150 -4.86 -21.57 1.04
CA LYS A 150 -3.85 -20.77 1.74
C LYS A 150 -4.16 -19.27 1.65
N HIS A 151 -4.62 -18.80 0.50
CA HIS A 151 -5.10 -17.41 0.32
C HIS A 151 -6.19 -17.05 1.32
N HIS A 152 -7.26 -17.85 1.35
CA HIS A 152 -8.43 -17.60 2.17
C HIS A 152 -8.08 -17.45 3.65
N TYR A 153 -7.26 -18.36 4.19
CA TYR A 153 -6.94 -18.36 5.62
C TYR A 153 -5.92 -17.28 6.03
N LEU A 154 -5.04 -16.84 5.14
CA LEU A 154 -3.92 -15.97 5.51
C LEU A 154 -3.96 -14.61 4.83
N TYR A 155 -4.09 -14.59 3.51
CA TYR A 155 -3.79 -13.40 2.71
C TYR A 155 -5.04 -12.60 2.33
N LEU A 156 -6.20 -13.25 2.22
CA LEU A 156 -7.48 -12.59 1.95
C LEU A 156 -7.71 -11.48 2.96
N TRP A 157 -7.71 -11.83 4.25
CA TRP A 157 -7.95 -10.89 5.34
C TRP A 157 -6.87 -9.82 5.46
N LEU A 158 -5.63 -10.15 5.09
CA LEU A 158 -4.54 -9.20 5.07
C LEU A 158 -4.73 -8.12 3.99
N ILE A 159 -5.22 -8.48 2.79
CA ILE A 159 -5.57 -7.52 1.74
C ILE A 159 -6.82 -6.72 2.16
N MET A 160 -7.82 -7.38 2.74
CA MET A 160 -9.02 -6.69 3.24
C MET A 160 -8.72 -5.70 4.37
N LEU A 161 -7.65 -5.91 5.14
CA LEU A 161 -7.27 -5.02 6.24
C LEU A 161 -7.02 -3.58 5.78
N TYR A 162 -6.33 -3.36 4.66
CA TYR A 162 -6.08 -1.99 4.16
C TYR A 162 -7.39 -1.28 3.82
N MET A 163 -8.32 -1.99 3.19
CA MET A 163 -9.65 -1.48 2.88
C MET A 163 -10.46 -1.15 4.13
N LEU A 164 -10.47 -2.05 5.12
CA LEU A 164 -11.14 -1.81 6.40
C LEU A 164 -10.56 -0.58 7.11
N LEU A 165 -9.22 -0.45 7.12
CA LEU A 165 -8.54 0.71 7.70
C LEU A 165 -8.89 2.00 6.94
N TYR A 166 -9.03 1.95 5.62
CA TYR A 166 -9.45 3.10 4.82
C TYR A 166 -10.88 3.55 5.19
N PHE A 167 -11.85 2.64 5.26
CA PHE A 167 -13.22 3.01 5.66
C PHE A 167 -13.27 3.54 7.09
N THR A 168 -12.55 2.89 8.01
CA THR A 168 -12.46 3.36 9.39
C THR A 168 -11.89 4.77 9.45
N PHE A 169 -10.81 5.02 8.70
CA PHE A 169 -10.20 6.34 8.56
C PHE A 169 -11.20 7.38 8.03
N THR A 170 -11.92 7.10 6.95
CA THR A 170 -12.80 8.10 6.32
C THR A 170 -14.00 8.44 7.19
N ILE A 171 -14.59 7.44 7.87
CA ILE A 171 -15.70 7.68 8.80
C ILE A 171 -15.26 8.51 9.99
N ILE A 172 -14.15 8.13 10.62
CA ILE A 172 -13.60 8.90 11.73
C ILE A 172 -13.27 10.32 11.25
N ARG A 173 -12.48 10.47 10.17
CA ARG A 173 -12.11 11.79 9.63
C ARG A 173 -13.33 12.66 9.35
N GLY A 174 -14.36 12.12 8.68
CA GLY A 174 -15.55 12.91 8.34
C GLY A 174 -16.34 13.34 9.57
N THR A 175 -16.51 12.45 10.55
CA THR A 175 -17.11 12.75 11.85
C THR A 175 -16.35 13.87 12.58
N LEU A 176 -15.02 13.76 12.62
CA LEU A 176 -14.18 14.77 13.29
C LEU A 176 -14.27 16.13 12.59
N ARG A 177 -14.27 16.17 11.26
CA ARG A 177 -14.43 17.42 10.50
C ARG A 177 -15.82 18.05 10.68
N GLN A 178 -16.87 17.24 10.80
CA GLN A 178 -18.21 17.69 11.14
C GLN A 178 -18.22 18.35 12.52
N TRP A 179 -17.62 17.68 13.51
CA TRP A 179 -17.50 18.18 14.88
C TRP A 179 -16.64 19.45 15.01
N ASP A 180 -15.67 19.63 14.13
CA ASP A 180 -14.85 20.84 14.04
C ASP A 180 -15.56 21.98 13.28
N GLY A 181 -16.78 21.77 12.77
CA GLY A 181 -17.54 22.77 12.01
C GLY A 181 -16.95 23.10 10.64
N LYS A 182 -16.17 22.18 10.05
CA LYS A 182 -15.63 22.36 8.69
C LYS A 182 -16.77 22.36 7.66
N GLU A 183 -16.51 22.86 6.44
CA GLU A 183 -17.52 22.85 5.38
C GLU A 183 -17.98 21.41 5.04
N PRO A 184 -19.30 21.15 4.87
CA PRO A 184 -19.85 19.82 4.60
C PRO A 184 -19.22 19.09 3.43
N ILE A 185 -18.87 19.82 2.37
CA ILE A 185 -18.23 19.27 1.17
C ILE A 185 -16.86 18.62 1.45
N SER A 186 -16.26 18.94 2.60
CA SER A 186 -14.93 18.46 2.99
C SER A 186 -14.95 17.31 4.01
N TRP A 187 -16.12 16.95 4.56
CA TRP A 187 -16.24 15.95 5.61
C TRP A 187 -15.82 14.57 5.08
N PHE A 188 -16.54 14.06 4.08
CA PHE A 188 -16.32 12.73 3.51
C PHE A 188 -15.83 12.84 2.06
N PRO A 189 -14.89 11.97 1.63
CA PRO A 189 -14.38 12.01 0.26
C PRO A 189 -15.44 11.58 -0.77
N TYR A 190 -16.36 10.70 -0.38
CA TYR A 190 -17.40 10.18 -1.25
C TYR A 190 -18.78 10.37 -0.63
N GLY A 191 -19.77 10.71 -1.45
CA GLY A 191 -21.15 10.90 -0.99
C GLY A 191 -21.76 9.65 -0.37
N PHE A 192 -21.37 8.46 -0.84
CA PHE A 192 -21.83 7.18 -0.29
C PHE A 192 -21.18 6.81 1.05
N LEU A 193 -20.23 7.60 1.54
CA LEU A 193 -19.67 7.48 2.88
C LEU A 193 -20.25 8.50 3.87
N ASP A 194 -21.02 9.46 3.35
CA ASP A 194 -21.58 10.55 4.13
C ASP A 194 -22.85 10.08 4.83
N TYR A 195 -22.69 9.52 6.03
CA TYR A 195 -23.80 9.04 6.84
C TYR A 195 -24.71 10.16 7.37
N THR A 196 -24.32 11.43 7.19
CA THR A 196 -25.06 12.59 7.70
C THR A 196 -26.18 13.06 6.76
N LYS A 197 -26.20 12.55 5.53
CA LYS A 197 -27.24 12.82 4.53
C LYS A 197 -28.47 11.95 4.76
N GLU A 198 -29.57 12.36 4.15
CA GLU A 198 -30.77 11.52 4.06
C GLU A 198 -30.42 10.15 3.43
N PHE A 199 -30.81 9.06 4.08
CA PHE A 199 -30.42 7.68 3.75
C PHE A 199 -28.90 7.38 3.78
N GLY A 200 -28.12 8.24 4.44
CA GLY A 200 -26.67 8.14 4.47
C GLY A 200 -26.15 6.90 5.19
N GLU A 201 -26.78 6.50 6.30
CA GLU A 201 -26.39 5.30 7.07
C GLU A 201 -26.61 4.02 6.26
N GLU A 202 -27.76 3.90 5.60
CA GLU A 202 -28.10 2.78 4.73
C GLU A 202 -27.16 2.71 3.54
N LEU A 203 -26.91 3.86 2.88
CA LEU A 203 -26.00 3.94 1.75
C LEU A 203 -24.56 3.58 2.15
N LEU A 204 -24.12 3.98 3.34
CA LEU A 204 -22.82 3.59 3.89
C LEU A 204 -22.73 2.07 4.09
N VAL A 205 -23.72 1.45 4.73
CA VAL A 205 -23.75 -0.01 4.97
C VAL A 205 -23.77 -0.78 3.65
N ILE A 206 -24.62 -0.38 2.70
CA ILE A 206 -24.70 -0.98 1.37
C ILE A 206 -23.36 -0.87 0.65
N SER A 207 -22.73 0.32 0.68
CA SER A 207 -21.45 0.57 0.03
C SER A 207 -20.33 -0.29 0.63
N LEU A 208 -20.29 -0.43 1.96
CA LEU A 208 -19.35 -1.33 2.63
C LEU A 208 -19.52 -2.77 2.15
N VAL A 209 -20.75 -3.30 2.15
CA VAL A 209 -21.02 -4.68 1.72
C VAL A 209 -20.63 -4.88 0.26
N VAL A 210 -21.04 -3.98 -0.64
CA VAL A 210 -20.75 -4.07 -2.08
C VAL A 210 -19.25 -4.01 -2.34
N ILE A 211 -18.56 -3.02 -1.78
CA ILE A 211 -17.13 -2.83 -2.05
C ILE A 211 -16.30 -3.99 -1.47
N PHE A 212 -16.60 -4.47 -0.25
CA PHE A 212 -15.93 -5.64 0.30
C PHE A 212 -16.17 -6.90 -0.53
N THR A 213 -17.40 -7.10 -1.01
CA THR A 213 -17.73 -8.23 -1.89
C THR A 213 -16.95 -8.16 -3.18
N VAL A 214 -16.94 -7.00 -3.85
CA VAL A 214 -16.16 -6.78 -5.08
C VAL A 214 -14.67 -7.01 -4.83
N ALA A 215 -14.11 -6.53 -3.72
CA ALA A 215 -12.71 -6.74 -3.37
C ALA A 215 -12.35 -8.23 -3.21
N ILE A 216 -13.21 -9.02 -2.57
CA ILE A 216 -13.01 -10.46 -2.43
C ILE A 216 -13.09 -11.15 -3.80
N LEU A 217 -14.10 -10.83 -4.60
CA LEU A 217 -14.28 -11.41 -5.94
C LEU A 217 -13.09 -11.09 -6.85
N LEU A 218 -12.58 -9.85 -6.83
CA LEU A 218 -11.42 -9.44 -7.63
C LEU A 218 -10.15 -10.20 -7.22
N GLN A 219 -9.91 -10.43 -5.93
CA GLN A 219 -8.78 -11.23 -5.48
C GLN A 219 -8.82 -12.65 -6.07
N TYR A 220 -9.96 -13.32 -5.97
CA TYR A 220 -10.13 -14.66 -6.53
C TYR A 220 -10.07 -14.67 -8.06
N PHE A 221 -10.60 -13.63 -8.73
CA PHE A 221 -10.49 -13.46 -10.17
C PHE A 221 -9.03 -13.36 -10.64
N TYR A 222 -8.20 -12.56 -9.96
CA TYR A 222 -6.79 -12.43 -10.29
C TYR A 222 -5.98 -13.69 -9.97
N ILE A 223 -6.31 -14.40 -8.87
CA ILE A 223 -5.75 -15.74 -8.58
C ILE A 223 -6.11 -16.73 -9.69
N TRP A 224 -7.36 -16.74 -10.14
CA TRP A 224 -7.80 -17.58 -11.24
C TRP A 224 -7.04 -17.28 -12.53
N ILE A 225 -6.86 -16.00 -12.90
CA ILE A 225 -6.03 -15.60 -14.05
C ILE A 225 -4.61 -16.14 -13.90
N ASN A 226 -3.99 -15.97 -12.72
CA ASN A 226 -2.64 -16.46 -12.48
C ASN A 226 -2.53 -17.97 -12.68
N ASN A 227 -3.45 -18.74 -12.10
CA ASN A 227 -3.41 -20.20 -12.17
C ASN A 227 -3.77 -20.72 -13.58
N LEU A 228 -4.67 -20.03 -14.29
CA LEU A 228 -4.97 -20.30 -15.70
C LEU A 228 -3.72 -20.15 -16.57
N LEU A 229 -2.98 -19.06 -16.40
CA LEU A 229 -1.73 -18.80 -17.12
C LEU A 229 -0.63 -19.79 -16.71
N TYR A 230 -0.51 -20.10 -15.42
CA TYR A 230 0.43 -21.12 -14.92
C TYR A 230 0.21 -22.46 -15.63
N ASN A 231 -1.03 -22.95 -15.64
CA ASN A 231 -1.39 -24.22 -16.29
C ASN A 231 -1.12 -24.20 -17.80
N ARG A 232 -1.25 -23.04 -18.44
CA ARG A 232 -0.96 -22.87 -19.87
C ARG A 232 0.54 -22.92 -20.16
N TYR A 233 1.35 -22.30 -19.31
CA TYR A 233 2.81 -22.22 -19.48
C TYR A 233 3.53 -23.48 -19.00
N HIS A 234 2.99 -24.17 -18.00
CA HIS A 234 3.63 -25.29 -17.31
C HIS A 234 2.86 -26.60 -17.49
N LYS A 235 2.27 -26.84 -18.67
CA LYS A 235 1.61 -28.13 -18.98
C LYS A 235 2.52 -29.27 -18.51
N PRO A 236 2.05 -30.17 -17.63
CA PRO A 236 2.92 -31.13 -16.98
C PRO A 236 3.40 -32.14 -18.02
N VAL A 237 4.71 -32.17 -18.27
CA VAL A 237 5.35 -33.32 -18.93
C VAL A 237 5.56 -34.45 -17.90
N ASN A 238 5.59 -34.15 -16.61
CA ASN A 238 5.40 -35.08 -15.50
C ASN A 238 5.16 -34.29 -14.20
N PRO A 239 4.16 -34.63 -13.37
CA PRO A 239 3.96 -33.96 -12.09
C PRO A 239 5.11 -34.31 -11.14
N GLN A 240 5.97 -33.35 -10.82
CA GLN A 240 6.97 -33.56 -9.78
C GLN A 240 6.28 -33.76 -8.42
N PRO A 241 6.81 -34.67 -7.58
CA PRO A 241 6.26 -34.92 -6.26
C PRO A 241 6.31 -33.63 -5.43
N LYS A 242 5.16 -33.26 -4.84
CA LYS A 242 5.05 -32.16 -3.88
C LYS A 242 6.00 -32.43 -2.71
N THR A 243 7.09 -31.69 -2.63
CA THR A 243 7.95 -31.70 -1.45
C THR A 243 7.19 -31.04 -0.32
N ASN A 244 6.90 -31.81 0.73
CA ASN A 244 6.34 -31.29 1.97
C ASN A 244 7.30 -30.22 2.50
N CYS A 245 6.85 -28.97 2.47
CA CYS A 245 7.61 -27.85 2.97
C CYS A 245 7.54 -27.88 4.49
N ASP A 246 8.58 -28.42 5.13
CA ASP A 246 8.75 -28.34 6.57
C ASP A 246 8.60 -26.88 7.03
N LYS A 247 7.99 -26.69 8.20
CA LYS A 247 7.80 -25.40 8.87
C LYS A 247 9.17 -24.79 9.18
N ARG A 248 9.78 -24.15 8.19
CA ARG A 248 11.13 -23.59 8.28
C ARG A 248 11.11 -22.28 9.06
N CYS A 249 12.01 -22.18 10.03
CA CYS A 249 12.27 -20.94 10.75
C CYS A 249 13.14 -20.03 9.88
N TYR A 250 12.57 -18.93 9.40
CA TYR A 250 13.31 -17.87 8.71
C TYR A 250 13.93 -16.92 9.73
N GLN A 251 15.17 -16.51 9.50
CA GLN A 251 15.75 -15.41 10.26
C GLN A 251 15.37 -14.08 9.57
N PRO A 252 14.80 -13.11 10.31
CA PRO A 252 14.42 -11.83 9.73
C PRO A 252 15.66 -11.04 9.30
N ALA A 253 15.66 -10.57 8.04
CA ALA A 253 16.73 -9.72 7.53
C ALA A 253 16.97 -8.49 8.40
N ARG A 254 18.23 -8.03 8.43
CA ARG A 254 18.63 -6.80 9.13
C ARG A 254 17.77 -5.59 8.72
N SER A 255 17.41 -5.46 7.44
CA SER A 255 16.55 -4.38 6.97
C SER A 255 15.11 -4.46 7.50
N ALA A 256 14.57 -5.66 7.73
CA ALA A 256 13.25 -5.83 8.37
C ALA A 256 13.28 -5.35 9.81
N LYS A 257 14.35 -5.68 10.54
CA LYS A 257 14.54 -5.27 11.95
C LYS A 257 14.71 -3.76 12.08
N ILE A 258 15.51 -3.16 11.18
CA ILE A 258 15.72 -1.70 11.15
C ILE A 258 14.42 -1.00 10.75
N GLY A 259 13.77 -1.45 9.66
CA GLY A 259 12.50 -0.88 9.20
C GLY A 259 11.41 -0.94 10.28
N GLY A 260 11.26 -2.07 10.98
CA GLY A 260 10.32 -2.18 12.09
C GLY A 260 10.65 -1.27 13.28
N ALA A 261 11.94 -1.05 13.58
CA ALA A 261 12.34 -0.11 14.63
C ALA A 261 12.05 1.35 14.25
N ILE A 262 12.34 1.74 13.01
CA ILE A 262 12.00 3.07 12.46
C ILE A 262 10.48 3.28 12.49
N ALA A 263 9.71 2.25 12.13
CA ALA A 263 8.25 2.29 12.14
C ALA A 263 7.68 2.59 13.53
N ILE A 264 8.22 1.95 14.57
CA ILE A 264 7.87 2.25 15.97
C ILE A 264 8.26 3.69 16.32
N ALA A 265 9.45 4.14 15.94
CA ALA A 265 9.89 5.51 16.21
C ALA A 265 8.97 6.56 15.56
N ILE A 266 8.51 6.32 14.33
CA ILE A 266 7.52 7.19 13.65
C ILE A 266 6.19 7.19 14.40
N ALA A 267 5.70 6.01 14.81
CA ALA A 267 4.44 5.90 15.56
C ALA A 267 4.53 6.60 16.93
N VAL A 268 5.66 6.48 17.63
CA VAL A 268 5.93 7.23 18.88
C VAL A 268 5.98 8.73 18.63
N GLY A 269 6.68 9.16 17.57
CA GLY A 269 6.72 10.58 17.19
C GLY A 269 5.32 11.14 16.92
N ASN A 270 4.48 10.38 16.22
CA ASN A 270 3.10 10.77 15.97
C ASN A 270 2.28 10.91 17.27
N LEU A 271 2.45 9.96 18.19
CA LEU A 271 1.80 9.97 19.49
C LEU A 271 2.26 11.15 20.35
N VAL A 272 3.57 11.46 20.36
CA VAL A 272 4.12 12.60 21.09
C VAL A 272 3.58 13.91 20.52
N ILE A 273 3.49 14.05 19.19
CA ILE A 273 2.89 15.23 18.57
C ILE A 273 1.41 15.37 18.98
N CYS A 274 0.62 14.28 18.93
CA CYS A 274 -0.77 14.29 19.46
C CYS A 274 -0.80 14.80 20.91
N ALA A 275 0.07 14.24 21.77
CA ALA A 275 0.11 14.56 23.19
C ALA A 275 0.48 16.02 23.42
N LEU A 276 1.47 16.53 22.70
CA LEU A 276 1.88 17.94 22.79
C LEU A 276 0.73 18.86 22.38
N ILE A 277 0.03 18.57 21.28
CA ILE A 277 -1.12 19.39 20.84
C ILE A 277 -2.23 19.39 21.93
N ILE A 278 -2.52 18.22 22.52
CA ILE A 278 -3.56 18.09 23.57
C ILE A 278 -3.16 18.80 24.87
N PHE A 279 -1.96 18.52 25.38
CA PHE A 279 -1.57 18.89 26.75
C PHE A 279 -0.90 20.25 26.85
N ALA A 280 -0.21 20.70 25.79
CA ALA A 280 0.37 22.04 25.79
C ALA A 280 -0.65 23.12 25.40
N ASN A 281 -1.91 22.72 25.12
CA ASN A 281 -3.00 23.60 24.70
C ASN A 281 -2.54 24.56 23.58
N LEU A 282 -1.73 24.03 22.66
CA LEU A 282 -1.21 24.74 21.49
C LEU A 282 -2.35 24.87 20.48
N GLU A 283 -3.35 25.68 20.84
CA GLU A 283 -4.55 25.92 20.05
C GLU A 283 -4.22 26.65 18.73
N ASP A 284 -3.10 27.39 18.70
CA ASP A 284 -2.66 28.18 17.56
C ASP A 284 -1.27 27.75 17.05
N PHE A 285 -1.18 26.60 16.39
CA PHE A 285 -0.12 26.42 15.39
C PHE A 285 -0.48 27.19 14.12
N GLU A 286 -0.36 28.51 14.19
CA GLU A 286 -0.69 29.43 13.09
C GLU A 286 0.09 29.06 11.81
N TYR A 287 1.34 28.60 11.96
CA TYR A 287 2.20 28.13 10.87
C TYR A 287 1.73 26.85 10.16
N LEU A 288 0.89 26.02 10.81
CA LEU A 288 0.37 24.80 10.20
C LEU A 288 -1.09 24.92 9.77
N HIS A 289 -1.77 26.05 10.06
CA HIS A 289 -3.21 26.25 9.83
C HIS A 289 -4.09 25.09 10.32
N LEU A 290 -3.66 24.40 11.38
CA LEU A 290 -4.39 23.32 12.03
C LEU A 290 -5.10 23.90 13.25
N SER A 291 -6.26 24.53 13.05
CA SER A 291 -7.14 24.83 14.18
C SER A 291 -8.08 23.65 14.40
N PHE A 292 -7.96 23.03 15.58
CA PHE A 292 -8.93 22.06 16.08
C PHE A 292 -9.83 22.77 17.06
N THR A 293 -11.04 23.08 16.61
CA THR A 293 -12.07 23.64 17.47
C THR A 293 -12.60 22.60 18.44
N ASN A 294 -12.54 21.30 18.13
CA ASN A 294 -13.04 20.24 18.99
C ASN A 294 -11.93 19.42 19.66
N LYS A 295 -11.87 19.47 21.00
CA LYS A 295 -10.93 18.65 21.81
C LYS A 295 -11.15 17.15 21.63
N LEU A 296 -12.36 16.70 21.31
CA LEU A 296 -12.68 15.30 21.05
C LEU A 296 -11.96 14.78 19.79
N THR A 297 -11.78 15.64 18.77
CA THR A 297 -11.00 15.33 17.57
C THR A 297 -9.56 14.98 17.91
N LEU A 298 -8.92 15.80 18.74
CA LEU A 298 -7.56 15.56 19.19
C LEU A 298 -7.44 14.25 20.00
N VAL A 299 -8.39 14.00 20.90
CA VAL A 299 -8.44 12.75 21.68
C VAL A 299 -8.60 11.54 20.77
N ALA A 300 -9.42 11.61 19.72
CA ALA A 300 -9.58 10.52 18.76
C ALA A 300 -8.29 10.23 17.98
N PHE A 301 -7.59 11.27 17.48
CA PHE A 301 -6.29 11.09 16.81
C PHE A 301 -5.22 10.52 17.77
N PHE A 302 -5.23 10.93 19.03
CA PHE A 302 -4.37 10.36 20.06
C PHE A 302 -4.66 8.87 20.26
N ALA A 303 -5.93 8.49 20.43
CA ALA A 303 -6.34 7.09 20.59
C ALA A 303 -5.92 6.24 19.38
N ILE A 304 -6.12 6.73 18.15
CA ILE A 304 -5.68 6.04 16.93
C ILE A 304 -4.17 5.86 16.92
N SER A 305 -3.41 6.88 17.33
CA SER A 305 -1.95 6.80 17.40
C SER A 305 -1.47 5.77 18.42
N VAL A 306 -2.16 5.64 19.56
CA VAL A 306 -1.89 4.58 20.55
C VAL A 306 -2.16 3.19 19.95
N ILE A 307 -3.31 3.00 19.31
CA ILE A 307 -3.69 1.72 18.68
C ILE A 307 -2.67 1.33 17.61
N MET A 308 -2.29 2.28 16.74
CA MET A 308 -1.29 2.06 15.70
C MET A 308 0.08 1.71 16.28
N LEU A 309 0.52 2.38 17.35
CA LEU A 309 1.77 2.07 18.03
C LEU A 309 1.75 0.65 18.62
N VAL A 310 0.67 0.26 19.30
CA VAL A 310 0.52 -1.09 19.86
C VAL A 310 0.54 -2.14 18.77
N ALA A 311 -0.23 -1.94 17.68
CA ALA A 311 -0.24 -2.85 16.54
C ALA A 311 1.14 -2.99 15.89
N MET A 312 1.88 -1.89 15.77
CA MET A 312 3.25 -1.87 15.26
C MET A 312 4.25 -2.60 16.16
N ILE A 313 4.14 -2.45 17.49
CA ILE A 313 4.95 -3.21 18.46
C ILE A 313 4.68 -4.71 18.32
N ILE A 314 3.41 -5.13 18.25
CA ILE A 314 3.03 -6.52 18.07
C ILE A 314 3.64 -7.06 16.77
N CYS A 315 3.45 -6.36 15.66
CA CYS A 315 4.03 -6.76 14.37
C CYS A 315 5.56 -6.86 14.47
N TYR A 316 6.23 -5.91 15.12
CA TYR A 316 7.68 -5.92 15.29
C TYR A 316 8.17 -7.13 16.08
N VAL A 317 7.51 -7.49 17.19
CA VAL A 317 7.83 -8.69 17.96
C VAL A 317 7.74 -9.95 17.08
N PHE A 318 6.71 -10.05 16.24
CA PHE A 318 6.57 -11.18 15.31
C PHE A 318 7.56 -11.13 14.14
N ILE A 319 7.96 -9.94 13.68
CA ILE A 319 9.05 -9.76 12.71
C ILE A 319 10.34 -10.31 13.30
N LEU A 320 10.67 -9.99 14.57
CA LEU A 320 11.85 -10.52 15.26
C LEU A 320 11.83 -12.05 15.38
N ARG A 321 10.63 -12.65 15.44
CA ARG A 321 10.42 -14.11 15.40
C ARG A 321 10.42 -14.71 13.98
N GLY A 322 10.72 -13.93 12.95
CA GLY A 322 10.80 -14.41 11.57
C GLY A 322 9.46 -14.66 10.90
N ARG A 323 8.35 -14.10 11.40
CA ARG A 323 7.03 -14.28 10.79
C ARG A 323 6.84 -13.33 9.60
N GLN A 324 6.79 -13.88 8.38
CA GLN A 324 6.59 -13.11 7.14
C GLN A 324 5.29 -12.29 7.15
N MET A 325 4.19 -12.86 7.66
CA MET A 325 2.89 -12.16 7.72
C MET A 325 2.96 -10.87 8.53
N ALA A 326 3.71 -10.87 9.63
CA ALA A 326 3.88 -9.69 10.47
C ALA A 326 4.68 -8.57 9.75
N ARG A 327 5.61 -8.93 8.86
CA ARG A 327 6.30 -7.95 8.01
C ARG A 327 5.32 -7.28 7.05
N ILE A 328 4.50 -8.08 6.36
CA ILE A 328 3.55 -7.54 5.40
C ILE A 328 2.52 -6.66 6.14
N ALA A 329 1.99 -7.14 7.27
CA ALA A 329 1.08 -6.37 8.12
C ALA A 329 1.71 -5.05 8.61
N ALA A 330 2.97 -5.05 9.08
CA ALA A 330 3.66 -3.83 9.47
C ALA A 330 3.83 -2.85 8.29
N GLY A 331 4.17 -3.35 7.10
CA GLY A 331 4.24 -2.51 5.90
C GLY A 331 2.89 -1.89 5.54
N LEU A 332 1.80 -2.66 5.62
CA LEU A 332 0.44 -2.15 5.43
C LEU A 332 0.05 -1.11 6.48
N LEU A 333 0.34 -1.38 7.76
CA LEU A 333 0.09 -0.44 8.86
C LEU A 333 0.84 0.87 8.66
N MET A 334 2.09 0.83 8.19
CA MET A 334 2.85 2.04 7.86
C MET A 334 2.24 2.80 6.68
N MET A 335 1.79 2.11 5.64
CA MET A 335 1.06 2.75 4.55
C MET A 335 -0.26 3.37 5.02
N SER A 336 -0.94 2.78 6.00
CA SER A 336 -2.13 3.37 6.61
C SER A 336 -1.77 4.56 7.51
N LEU A 337 -0.68 4.48 8.26
CA LEU A 337 -0.21 5.53 9.17
C LEU A 337 0.10 6.84 8.42
N MET A 338 0.51 6.76 7.16
CA MET A 338 0.68 7.92 6.26
C MET A 338 -0.53 8.88 6.27
N PHE A 339 -1.74 8.37 6.49
CA PHE A 339 -2.97 9.18 6.50
C PHE A 339 -3.33 9.73 7.88
N PHE A 340 -2.63 9.28 8.91
CA PHE A 340 -2.80 9.70 10.30
C PHE A 340 -1.58 10.46 10.84
N THR A 341 -0.57 10.73 10.00
CA THR A 341 0.61 11.50 10.44
C THR A 341 0.35 12.99 10.43
N TRP A 342 0.66 13.66 11.54
CA TRP A 342 0.52 15.13 11.71
C TRP A 342 1.40 15.97 10.79
N ILE A 343 2.49 15.39 10.28
CA ILE A 343 3.39 16.07 9.35
C ILE A 343 2.97 15.70 7.94
N TRP A 344 1.93 16.35 7.43
CA TRP A 344 1.25 16.04 6.16
C TRP A 344 2.17 15.86 4.93
N LEU A 345 3.39 16.40 4.96
CA LEU A 345 4.37 16.24 3.89
C LEU A 345 5.45 15.19 4.21
N ILE A 346 6.10 15.29 5.37
CA ILE A 346 7.25 14.44 5.74
C ILE A 346 6.79 13.09 6.28
N GLY A 347 5.71 13.07 7.07
CA GLY A 347 5.13 11.88 7.67
C GLY A 347 4.79 10.80 6.64
N PRO A 348 4.05 11.13 5.55
CA PRO A 348 3.81 10.21 4.44
C PRO A 348 5.07 9.62 3.82
N ILE A 349 6.07 10.47 3.54
CA ILE A 349 7.33 10.05 2.93
C ILE A 349 8.08 9.07 3.85
N LEU A 350 8.17 9.38 5.15
CA LEU A 350 8.82 8.52 6.13
C LEU A 350 8.08 7.20 6.32
N CYS A 351 6.75 7.24 6.41
CA CYS A 351 5.92 6.06 6.54
C CYS A 351 6.11 5.12 5.36
N LEU A 352 6.09 5.69 4.16
CA LEU A 352 6.30 4.97 2.93
C LEU A 352 7.72 4.39 2.81
N ALA A 353 8.76 5.20 3.04
CA ALA A 353 10.14 4.73 2.99
C ALA A 353 10.37 3.56 3.95
N THR A 354 9.76 3.64 5.13
CA THR A 354 9.80 2.58 6.14
C THR A 354 9.05 1.33 5.68
N ALA A 355 7.85 1.47 5.10
CA ALA A 355 7.11 0.35 4.52
C ALA A 355 7.95 -0.36 3.44
N ILE A 356 8.62 0.39 2.56
CA ILE A 356 9.53 -0.14 1.53
C ILE A 356 10.67 -0.94 2.16
N MET A 357 11.31 -0.42 3.22
CA MET A 357 12.38 -1.15 3.91
C MET A 357 11.90 -2.47 4.51
N ILE A 358 10.69 -2.49 5.07
CA ILE A 358 10.07 -3.69 5.64
C ILE A 358 9.75 -4.71 4.54
N PHE A 359 9.12 -4.27 3.44
CA PHE A 359 8.76 -5.14 2.31
C PHE A 359 9.99 -5.71 1.59
N ASN A 360 11.01 -4.91 1.32
CA ASN A 360 12.19 -5.30 0.54
C ASN A 360 13.19 -6.21 1.28
N SER A 361 12.93 -6.56 2.53
CA SER A 361 13.86 -7.36 3.33
C SER A 361 13.93 -8.83 2.88
N LYS A 362 15.14 -9.34 2.64
CA LYS A 362 15.37 -10.71 2.16
C LYS A 362 15.21 -11.72 3.29
N GLU A 363 14.57 -12.84 3.02
CA GLU A 363 14.54 -13.93 3.99
C GLU A 363 15.86 -14.69 3.93
N ILE A 364 16.49 -14.88 5.09
CA ILE A 364 17.69 -15.71 5.20
C ILE A 364 17.23 -17.08 5.68
N PHE A 365 17.43 -18.07 4.83
CA PHE A 365 17.14 -19.46 5.14
C PHE A 365 18.26 -20.02 6.04
N ILE A 366 17.92 -20.50 7.22
CA ILE A 366 18.91 -21.01 8.19
C ILE A 366 19.32 -22.47 7.86
N GLY A 367 18.63 -23.14 6.94
CA GLY A 367 18.80 -24.58 6.70
C GLY A 367 19.83 -25.00 5.64
N ASP A 368 20.39 -24.09 4.83
CA ASP A 368 21.26 -24.49 3.69
C ASP A 368 22.77 -24.36 3.94
N TYR A 369 23.15 -23.91 5.13
CA TYR A 369 24.50 -24.14 5.61
C TYR A 369 24.40 -25.16 6.74
N PRO A 370 24.67 -26.46 6.51
CA PRO A 370 25.29 -27.21 7.59
C PRO A 370 26.41 -26.31 8.13
N PRO A 371 26.54 -26.13 9.46
CA PRO A 371 27.71 -25.43 9.99
C PRO A 371 28.88 -26.06 9.25
N VAL A 372 29.62 -25.26 8.48
CA VAL A 372 30.75 -25.74 7.71
C VAL A 372 31.67 -26.32 8.77
N ALA A 373 31.50 -27.62 9.02
CA ALA A 373 32.39 -28.41 9.83
C ALA A 373 33.66 -28.28 9.04
N LYS A 374 34.50 -27.34 9.47
CA LYS A 374 35.77 -26.96 8.87
C LYS A 374 36.34 -28.23 8.26
N GLN A 375 36.30 -28.35 6.94
CA GLN A 375 36.87 -29.47 6.21
C GLN A 375 38.38 -29.42 6.47
N LYS A 376 38.80 -29.99 7.61
CA LYS A 376 40.18 -30.36 7.91
C LYS A 376 40.70 -31.42 6.93
N GLN A 377 39.85 -31.94 6.03
CA GLN A 377 40.20 -32.94 5.03
C GLN A 377 41.02 -32.41 3.83
N SER A 378 41.08 -31.11 3.56
CA SER A 378 41.87 -30.61 2.41
C SER A 378 43.40 -30.61 2.64
N LYS A 379 43.88 -30.68 3.90
CA LYS A 379 45.33 -30.78 4.16
C LYS A 379 45.90 -32.20 3.98
N LYS A 380 45.10 -33.26 4.17
CA LYS A 380 45.60 -34.64 3.97
C LYS A 380 45.77 -35.02 2.50
N ILE A 381 44.92 -34.51 1.60
CA ILE A 381 45.01 -34.84 0.16
C ILE A 381 46.22 -34.14 -0.50
N LYS A 382 46.50 -32.88 -0.12
CA LYS A 382 47.72 -32.19 -0.61
C LYS A 382 49.03 -32.79 -0.06
N GLN A 383 49.00 -33.46 1.08
CA GLN A 383 50.19 -34.13 1.64
C GLN A 383 50.42 -35.51 1.02
N HIS A 384 49.36 -36.17 0.52
CA HIS A 384 49.52 -37.44 -0.20
C HIS A 384 50.02 -37.25 -1.64
N GLN A 385 49.61 -36.17 -2.32
CA GLN A 385 50.13 -35.84 -3.66
C GLN A 385 51.59 -35.35 -3.67
N LYS A 386 52.11 -34.85 -2.55
CA LYS A 386 53.50 -34.40 -2.44
C LYS A 386 54.51 -35.51 -2.14
N ASN A 387 54.03 -36.71 -1.82
CA ASN A 387 54.86 -37.90 -1.57
C ASN A 387 54.88 -38.87 -2.77
N LEU A 388 54.18 -38.53 -3.86
CA LEU A 388 54.12 -39.30 -5.10
C LEU A 388 54.78 -38.58 -6.29
N SER A 389 55.45 -37.45 -6.02
CA SER A 389 56.34 -36.70 -6.91
C SER A 389 57.71 -36.61 -6.28
#